data_AF-A0A4Q9GV54-F1
#
_entry.id   AF-A0A4Q9GV54-F1
#
_cell.length_a   1.000
_cell.length_b   1.000
_cell.length_c   1.000
_cell.angle_alpha   90.00
_cell.angle_beta   90.00
_cell.angle_gamma   90.00
#
_symmetry.space_group_name_H-M   'P 1'
#
loop_
_entity.id
_entity.type
_entity.pdbx_description
1 polymer ?
#
loop_
_entity_poly.entity_id
_entity_poly.type
_entity_poly.pdbx_seq_one_letter_code
_entity_poly.pdbx_strand_id
1 'polypeptide(L)'
;MRKQYIAMAASTLVMGAAQAGVIPSGLQTNVSNATIAGWGWTECSRTNASYAASTAAVLSSCQGDYLAMGIWDASLGAYGVVGVGAYSTVTRITYADYRGDDNGTVQNWSNGLNWYRTSGDGSWGFTTAAETALNSADINLLNGINSFDNEGTLETTLAKGVSFHVDYYGNFSNGWAYNATGNNFTPMEYYGNDQRVFWTVSAPQAVPEPSALALIGLVLGGVYLSRRRAA
;
A
#
# COMPACT_ATOMS: atom_id res chain seq x y z
N MET A 1 21.71 56.64 24.86
CA MET A 1 21.54 56.10 23.49
C MET A 1 21.64 54.57 23.55
N ARG A 2 20.52 53.85 23.42
CA ARG A 2 20.52 52.38 23.26
C ARG A 2 19.70 52.07 22.02
N LYS A 3 20.35 51.58 20.96
CA LYS A 3 19.71 51.12 19.72
C LYS A 3 19.22 49.69 19.95
N GLN A 4 17.91 49.48 19.88
CA GLN A 4 17.31 48.15 19.82
C GLN A 4 17.24 47.73 18.35
N TYR A 5 17.95 46.66 17.99
CA TYR A 5 17.85 46.02 16.69
C TYR A 5 16.80 44.91 16.79
N ILE A 6 15.63 45.11 16.17
CA ILE A 6 14.64 44.05 15.98
C ILE A 6 15.10 43.23 14.78
N ALA A 7 15.62 42.03 15.03
CA ALA A 7 15.91 41.05 14.00
C ALA A 7 14.59 40.43 13.52
N MET A 8 14.21 40.71 12.27
CA MET A 8 13.16 39.94 11.58
C MET A 8 13.76 38.61 11.12
N ALA A 9 13.36 37.52 11.77
CA ALA A 9 13.64 36.17 11.29
C ALA A 9 12.78 35.89 10.06
N ALA A 10 13.41 35.80 8.89
CA ALA A 10 12.79 35.30 7.67
C ALA A 10 12.73 33.76 7.74
N SER A 11 11.56 33.22 8.08
CA SER A 11 11.33 31.77 8.02
C SER A 11 11.08 31.36 6.56
N THR A 12 12.08 30.74 5.95
CA THR A 12 11.96 30.12 4.62
C THR A 12 11.06 28.90 4.73
N LEU A 13 9.79 29.04 4.34
CA LEU A 13 8.87 27.91 4.16
C LEU A 13 9.35 27.10 2.94
N VAL A 14 10.00 25.96 3.19
CA VAL A 14 10.22 24.93 2.17
C VAL A 14 8.85 24.31 1.87
N MET A 15 8.16 24.85 0.87
CA MET A 15 6.99 24.21 0.31
C MET A 15 7.48 23.01 -0.51
N GLY A 16 7.52 21.83 0.10
CA GLY A 16 7.62 20.59 -0.66
C GLY A 16 6.39 20.49 -1.56
N ALA A 17 6.59 20.26 -2.86
CA ALA A 17 5.49 19.91 -3.75
C ALA A 17 4.80 18.66 -3.17
N ALA A 18 3.54 18.77 -2.77
CA ALA A 18 2.74 17.60 -2.53
C ALA A 18 2.63 16.87 -3.87
N GLN A 19 3.18 15.65 -3.96
CA GLN A 19 2.79 14.78 -5.06
C GLN A 19 1.32 14.45 -4.84
N ALA A 20 0.46 14.85 -5.78
CA ALA A 20 -0.92 14.40 -5.78
C ALA A 20 -0.94 12.87 -5.67
N GLY A 21 -1.44 12.34 -4.56
CA GLY A 21 -1.51 10.90 -4.32
C GLY A 21 -2.34 10.20 -5.41
N VAL A 22 -2.02 8.94 -5.68
CA VAL A 22 -2.85 8.10 -6.57
C VAL A 22 -4.12 7.67 -5.82
N ILE A 23 -5.27 7.72 -6.47
CA ILE A 23 -6.50 7.15 -5.90
C ILE A 23 -6.57 5.65 -6.18
N PRO A 24 -7.01 4.86 -5.20
CA PRO A 24 -7.32 5.22 -3.80
C PRO A 24 -6.04 5.27 -2.94
N SER A 25 -6.05 5.98 -1.80
CA SER A 25 -4.93 5.94 -0.84
C SER A 25 -5.14 4.86 0.22
N GLY A 26 -4.09 4.10 0.53
CA GLY A 26 -4.13 3.03 1.53
C GLY A 26 -4.90 1.79 1.09
N LEU A 27 -5.14 0.88 2.04
CA LEU A 27 -5.86 -0.36 1.80
C LEU A 27 -7.35 -0.07 1.59
N GLN A 28 -7.90 -0.59 0.49
CA GLN A 28 -9.34 -0.58 0.23
C GLN A 28 -9.93 -1.98 0.39
N THR A 29 -11.19 -2.06 0.80
CA THR A 29 -11.91 -3.33 0.98
C THR A 29 -13.29 -3.27 0.35
N ASN A 30 -13.82 -4.41 -0.05
CA ASN A 30 -15.17 -4.53 -0.64
C ASN A 30 -15.38 -3.55 -1.81
N VAL A 31 -14.42 -3.52 -2.74
CA VAL A 31 -14.41 -2.59 -3.87
C VAL A 31 -15.05 -3.24 -5.09
N SER A 32 -15.95 -2.55 -5.79
CA SER A 32 -16.55 -3.08 -7.01
C SER A 32 -15.67 -2.89 -8.24
N ASN A 33 -15.92 -3.67 -9.30
CA ASN A 33 -15.32 -3.45 -10.62
C ASN A 33 -15.55 -2.02 -11.15
N ALA A 34 -16.76 -1.50 -11.01
CA ALA A 34 -17.10 -0.16 -11.45
C ALA A 34 -16.30 0.92 -10.71
N THR A 35 -16.01 0.70 -9.42
CA THR A 35 -15.20 1.61 -8.60
C THR A 35 -13.75 1.65 -9.09
N ILE A 36 -13.12 0.49 -9.34
CA ILE A 36 -11.75 0.40 -9.87
C ILE A 36 -11.65 1.10 -11.23
N ALA A 37 -12.60 0.83 -12.13
CA ALA A 37 -12.66 1.49 -13.44
C ALA A 37 -12.89 3.01 -13.29
N GLY A 38 -13.73 3.44 -12.35
CA GLY A 38 -13.98 4.85 -12.05
C GLY A 38 -12.76 5.60 -11.53
N TRP A 39 -11.80 4.90 -10.92
CA TRP A 39 -10.50 5.44 -10.53
C TRP A 39 -9.47 5.48 -11.70
N GLY A 40 -9.84 4.98 -12.89
CA GLY A 40 -9.00 4.98 -14.08
C GLY A 40 -8.03 3.81 -14.19
N TRP A 41 -8.19 2.77 -13.36
CA TRP A 41 -7.32 1.59 -13.37
C TRP A 41 -7.74 0.61 -14.46
N THR A 42 -6.75 0.06 -15.17
CA THR A 42 -6.97 -0.96 -16.20
C THR A 42 -6.41 -2.30 -15.74
N GLU A 43 -7.24 -3.34 -15.77
CA GLU A 43 -6.81 -4.70 -15.41
C GLU A 43 -5.79 -5.21 -16.44
N CYS A 44 -4.67 -5.73 -15.94
CA CYS A 44 -3.56 -6.18 -16.77
C CYS A 44 -3.14 -7.63 -16.47
N SER A 45 -3.61 -8.20 -15.35
CA SER A 45 -3.48 -9.63 -15.06
C SER A 45 -4.54 -10.10 -14.09
N ARG A 46 -5.05 -11.30 -14.34
CA ARG A 46 -5.98 -12.02 -13.46
C ARG A 46 -5.64 -13.50 -13.48
N THR A 47 -5.49 -14.09 -12.31
CA THR A 47 -5.11 -15.50 -12.17
C THR A 47 -5.88 -16.14 -11.03
N ASN A 48 -6.31 -17.38 -11.21
CA ASN A 48 -6.94 -18.14 -10.14
C ASN A 48 -5.90 -18.54 -9.09
N ALA A 49 -6.38 -18.83 -7.88
CA ALA A 49 -5.62 -19.40 -6.77
C ALA A 49 -4.67 -20.52 -7.16
N SER A 50 -5.24 -21.48 -7.86
CA SER A 50 -4.67 -22.78 -8.16
C SER A 50 -3.79 -22.79 -9.40
N TYR A 51 -3.74 -21.69 -10.16
CA TYR A 51 -2.93 -21.60 -11.37
C TYR A 51 -1.71 -20.73 -11.15
N ALA A 52 -0.54 -21.33 -11.36
CA ALA A 52 0.73 -20.65 -11.23
C ALA A 52 1.01 -19.75 -12.44
N ALA A 53 0.81 -18.44 -12.26
CA ALA A 53 1.32 -17.45 -13.20
C ALA A 53 2.67 -16.92 -12.72
N SER A 54 3.57 -16.60 -13.64
CA SER A 54 4.86 -16.03 -13.26
C SER A 54 4.73 -14.56 -12.86
N THR A 55 5.48 -14.15 -11.83
CA THR A 55 5.60 -12.74 -11.47
C THR A 55 6.15 -11.93 -12.66
N ALA A 56 7.06 -12.52 -13.44
CA ALA A 56 7.57 -11.95 -14.68
C ALA A 56 6.47 -11.68 -15.72
N ALA A 57 5.49 -12.59 -15.88
CA ALA A 57 4.36 -12.38 -16.79
C ALA A 57 3.52 -11.18 -16.35
N VAL A 58 3.21 -11.05 -15.05
CA VAL A 58 2.51 -9.88 -14.52
C VAL A 58 3.30 -8.60 -14.77
N LEU A 59 4.60 -8.59 -14.48
CA LEU A 59 5.44 -7.41 -14.71
C LEU A 59 5.51 -7.02 -16.20
N SER A 60 5.44 -8.00 -17.10
CA SER A 60 5.45 -7.76 -18.54
C SER A 60 4.12 -7.20 -19.06
N SER A 61 2.98 -7.64 -18.49
CA SER A 61 1.63 -7.26 -18.93
C SER A 61 1.11 -6.00 -18.23
N CYS A 62 1.55 -5.76 -17.00
CA CYS A 62 1.22 -4.60 -16.20
C CYS A 62 2.35 -3.58 -16.31
N GLN A 63 2.26 -2.66 -17.26
CA GLN A 63 3.18 -1.54 -17.39
C GLN A 63 2.45 -0.21 -17.13
N GLY A 64 3.09 0.71 -16.41
CA GLY A 64 2.53 2.02 -16.09
C GLY A 64 3.32 2.69 -14.96
N ASP A 65 2.83 3.86 -14.53
CA ASP A 65 3.46 4.62 -13.45
C ASP A 65 3.10 4.05 -12.07
N TYR A 66 1.94 3.41 -11.97
CA TYR A 66 1.42 2.81 -10.75
C TYR A 66 0.92 1.39 -11.01
N LEU A 67 1.06 0.54 -10.00
CA LEU A 67 0.59 -0.84 -9.98
C LEU A 67 -0.37 -1.00 -8.79
N ALA A 68 -1.50 -1.64 -9.05
CA ALA A 68 -2.45 -2.08 -8.04
C ALA A 68 -2.44 -3.59 -7.96
N MET A 69 -2.62 -4.10 -6.75
CA MET A 69 -2.70 -5.51 -6.42
C MET A 69 -3.94 -5.73 -5.56
N GLY A 70 -4.67 -6.81 -5.82
CA GLY A 70 -5.85 -7.13 -5.03
C GLY A 70 -6.36 -8.53 -5.23
N ILE A 71 -7.45 -8.79 -4.53
CA ILE A 71 -8.10 -10.09 -4.46
C ILE A 71 -9.53 -9.92 -4.92
N TRP A 72 -9.95 -10.63 -5.96
CA TRP A 72 -11.37 -10.86 -6.20
C TRP A 72 -11.85 -11.96 -5.25
N ASP A 73 -12.80 -11.62 -4.39
CA ASP A 73 -13.44 -12.55 -3.48
C ASP A 73 -14.80 -12.92 -4.08
N ALA A 74 -14.94 -14.18 -4.49
CA ALA A 74 -16.13 -14.64 -5.16
C ALA A 74 -17.36 -14.69 -4.23
N SER A 75 -17.14 -14.86 -2.91
CA SER A 75 -18.22 -14.85 -1.92
C SER A 75 -18.80 -13.44 -1.73
N LEU A 76 -17.96 -12.41 -1.88
CA LEU A 76 -18.37 -11.00 -1.83
C LEU A 76 -18.92 -10.51 -3.18
N GLY A 77 -18.53 -11.13 -4.29
CA GLY A 77 -18.78 -10.59 -5.62
C GLY A 77 -18.11 -9.24 -5.85
N ALA A 78 -16.98 -9.02 -5.16
CA ALA A 78 -16.25 -7.77 -5.11
C ALA A 78 -14.76 -8.03 -4.81
N TYR A 79 -13.94 -6.98 -4.86
CA TYR A 79 -12.56 -7.07 -4.41
C TYR A 79 -12.49 -7.00 -2.89
N GLY A 80 -12.07 -8.09 -2.25
CA GLY A 80 -11.93 -8.19 -0.79
C GLY A 80 -10.92 -7.20 -0.25
N VAL A 81 -9.76 -7.09 -0.92
CA VAL A 81 -8.74 -6.08 -0.66
C VAL A 81 -8.12 -5.56 -1.96
N VAL A 82 -7.78 -4.28 -1.97
CA VAL A 82 -7.01 -3.62 -3.04
C VAL A 82 -6.02 -2.66 -2.42
N GLY A 83 -4.77 -2.73 -2.85
CA GLY A 83 -3.72 -1.77 -2.54
C GLY A 83 -3.11 -1.23 -3.82
N VAL A 84 -2.72 0.03 -3.81
CA VAL A 84 -2.11 0.68 -4.99
C VAL A 84 -0.86 1.45 -4.59
N GLY A 85 0.13 1.47 -5.48
CA GLY A 85 1.41 2.14 -5.23
C GLY A 85 2.17 2.45 -6.51
N ALA A 86 3.23 3.25 -6.39
CA ALA A 86 4.12 3.54 -7.50
C ALA A 86 4.74 2.25 -8.02
N TYR A 87 4.78 2.08 -9.34
CA TYR A 87 5.22 0.84 -9.98
C TYR A 87 6.60 0.39 -9.47
N SER A 88 7.54 1.34 -9.37
CA SER A 88 8.88 1.09 -8.86
C SER A 88 8.91 0.61 -7.41
N THR A 89 7.96 1.02 -6.57
CA THR A 89 7.84 0.58 -5.18
C THR A 89 7.24 -0.82 -5.11
N VAL A 90 6.12 -1.04 -5.80
CA VAL A 90 5.40 -2.33 -5.79
C VAL A 90 6.26 -3.46 -6.34
N THR A 91 7.13 -3.18 -7.30
CA THR A 91 7.94 -4.20 -8.00
C THR A 91 9.34 -4.39 -7.43
N ARG A 92 9.78 -3.49 -6.54
CA ARG A 92 11.10 -3.54 -5.90
C ARG A 92 11.25 -4.82 -5.09
N ILE A 93 12.36 -5.52 -5.31
CA ILE A 93 12.80 -6.60 -4.44
C ILE A 93 13.22 -5.98 -3.10
N THR A 94 12.52 -6.34 -2.03
CA THR A 94 12.84 -5.92 -0.66
C THR A 94 13.57 -7.01 0.13
N TYR A 95 13.44 -8.27 -0.29
CA TYR A 95 14.02 -9.44 0.38
C TYR A 95 14.61 -10.40 -0.66
N ALA A 96 15.70 -11.10 -0.33
CA ALA A 96 16.24 -12.13 -1.20
C ALA A 96 15.26 -13.32 -1.33
N ASP A 97 14.87 -13.90 -0.20
CA ASP A 97 13.93 -15.01 -0.05
C ASP A 97 13.21 -14.93 1.32
N TYR A 98 12.42 -15.94 1.67
CA TYR A 98 11.75 -16.02 2.98
C TYR A 98 12.68 -16.37 4.16
N ARG A 99 13.94 -16.71 3.92
CA ARG A 99 14.87 -17.24 4.94
C ARG A 99 15.92 -16.23 5.40
N GLY A 100 16.13 -15.12 4.69
CA GLY A 100 17.46 -14.51 4.74
C GLY A 100 17.56 -13.03 4.44
N ASP A 101 16.75 -12.18 5.06
CA ASP A 101 17.20 -10.80 5.32
C ASP A 101 16.74 -10.29 6.71
N ASP A 102 17.02 -11.10 7.75
CA ASP A 102 16.77 -10.82 9.17
C ASP A 102 17.57 -9.63 9.75
N ASN A 103 18.29 -8.86 8.92
CA ASN A 103 19.12 -7.74 9.38
C ASN A 103 18.52 -6.35 9.13
N GLY A 104 17.27 -6.26 8.65
CA GLY A 104 16.57 -4.99 8.62
C GLY A 104 15.13 -5.06 8.10
N THR A 105 14.22 -4.42 8.81
CA THR A 105 12.88 -4.09 8.31
C THR A 105 13.02 -3.15 7.10
N VAL A 106 12.91 -3.68 5.88
CA VAL A 106 12.95 -2.85 4.67
C VAL A 106 11.60 -2.19 4.47
N GLN A 107 11.49 -0.94 4.92
CA GLN A 107 10.32 -0.12 4.66
C GLN A 107 10.30 0.33 3.19
N ASN A 108 9.18 0.11 2.52
CA ASN A 108 8.98 0.41 1.11
C ASN A 108 7.58 1.00 0.91
N TRP A 109 7.39 2.16 1.53
CA TRP A 109 6.11 2.83 1.56
C TRP A 109 5.77 3.48 0.23
N SER A 110 4.57 3.18 -0.27
CA SER A 110 3.94 3.97 -1.31
C SER A 110 2.44 4.04 -1.04
N ASN A 111 1.91 5.26 -1.11
CA ASN A 111 0.47 5.53 -1.06
C ASN A 111 -0.22 4.89 0.16
N GLY A 112 0.42 5.01 1.33
CA GLY A 112 -0.10 4.54 2.61
C GLY A 112 0.05 3.04 2.88
N LEU A 113 0.79 2.30 2.05
CA LEU A 113 1.03 0.87 2.20
C LEU A 113 2.53 0.54 2.13
N ASN A 114 2.95 -0.42 2.94
CA ASN A 114 4.30 -0.95 2.94
C ASN A 114 4.36 -2.17 2.02
N TRP A 115 5.11 -2.06 0.92
CA TRP A 115 5.16 -3.08 -0.13
C TRP A 115 6.36 -3.98 0.01
N TYR A 116 6.21 -5.27 -0.24
CA TYR A 116 7.35 -6.20 -0.17
C TYR A 116 7.30 -7.22 -1.29
N ARG A 117 8.48 -7.64 -1.73
CA ARG A 117 8.65 -8.67 -2.76
C ARG A 117 9.97 -9.41 -2.57
N THR A 118 9.93 -10.73 -2.63
CA THR A 118 11.13 -11.57 -2.66
C THR A 118 11.67 -11.74 -4.08
N SER A 119 12.99 -11.92 -4.21
CA SER A 119 13.62 -12.21 -5.52
C SER A 119 13.40 -13.66 -5.98
N GLY A 120 13.16 -14.57 -5.05
CA GLY A 120 12.84 -15.98 -5.29
C GLY A 120 11.75 -16.47 -4.33
N ASP A 121 11.94 -17.66 -3.78
CA ASP A 121 10.98 -18.32 -2.88
C ASP A 121 10.59 -17.40 -1.70
N GLY A 122 9.29 -17.16 -1.53
CA GLY A 122 8.77 -16.22 -0.56
C GLY A 122 7.48 -15.56 -1.02
N SER A 123 7.40 -14.23 -0.99
CA SER A 123 6.13 -13.52 -1.10
C SER A 123 6.20 -12.25 -1.94
N TRP A 124 5.05 -11.86 -2.49
CA TRP A 124 4.80 -10.53 -3.02
C TRP A 124 3.48 -10.00 -2.49
N GLY A 125 3.51 -8.83 -1.84
CA GLY A 125 2.34 -8.30 -1.16
C GLY A 125 2.50 -6.87 -0.65
N PHE A 126 1.56 -6.49 0.20
CA PHE A 126 1.60 -5.24 0.95
C PHE A 126 0.95 -5.40 2.30
N THR A 127 1.32 -4.51 3.22
CA THR A 127 0.77 -4.45 4.58
C THR A 127 0.62 -3.01 5.06
N THR A 128 -0.23 -2.80 6.08
CA THR A 128 -0.32 -1.53 6.81
C THR A 128 0.70 -1.42 7.94
N ALA A 129 1.43 -2.48 8.25
CA ALA A 129 2.46 -2.48 9.29
C ALA A 129 3.81 -1.99 8.76
N ALA A 130 4.60 -1.36 9.62
CA ALA A 130 5.97 -0.97 9.30
C ALA A 130 6.92 -2.17 9.13
N GLU A 131 6.59 -3.30 9.76
CA GLU A 131 7.40 -4.50 9.77
C GLU A 131 6.70 -5.63 8.98
N THR A 132 7.50 -6.37 8.23
CA THR A 132 7.11 -7.59 7.53
C THR A 132 8.01 -8.72 8.01
N ALA A 133 7.43 -9.87 8.29
CA ALA A 133 8.16 -11.09 8.64
C ALA A 133 7.67 -12.21 7.72
N LEU A 134 8.60 -12.93 7.08
CA LEU A 134 8.26 -13.86 6.01
C LEU A 134 8.59 -15.31 6.40
N ASN A 135 7.65 -16.23 6.20
CA ASN A 135 7.89 -17.68 6.21
C ASN A 135 7.06 -18.31 5.08
N SER A 136 7.51 -18.11 3.84
CA SER A 136 6.76 -18.27 2.58
C SER A 136 5.66 -17.22 2.34
N ALA A 137 4.90 -16.80 3.35
CA ALA A 137 4.01 -15.62 3.35
C ALA A 137 4.42 -14.63 4.44
N ASP A 138 3.87 -13.41 4.38
CA ASP A 138 3.87 -12.48 5.50
C ASP A 138 3.09 -13.04 6.69
N ILE A 139 3.82 -13.36 7.76
CA ILE A 139 3.30 -13.91 9.01
C ILE A 139 2.72 -12.82 9.92
N ASN A 140 2.83 -11.54 9.59
CA ASN A 140 2.16 -10.48 10.34
C ASN A 140 0.69 -10.33 9.91
N LEU A 141 0.32 -10.86 8.74
CA LEU A 141 -1.08 -10.94 8.33
C LEU A 141 -1.75 -12.14 9.04
N LEU A 142 -1.99 -12.05 10.36
CA LEU A 142 -2.62 -13.11 11.17
C LEU A 142 -4.01 -12.74 11.69
N ASN A 143 -4.71 -13.74 12.22
CA ASN A 143 -6.06 -13.59 12.77
C ASN A 143 -6.04 -12.98 14.19
N GLY A 144 -5.51 -11.76 14.30
CA GLY A 144 -5.52 -10.96 15.52
C GLY A 144 -4.77 -11.55 16.72
N ILE A 145 -4.98 -10.91 17.88
CA ILE A 145 -4.28 -11.14 19.16
C ILE A 145 -4.37 -12.59 19.69
N ASN A 146 -5.29 -13.41 19.17
CA ASN A 146 -5.54 -14.77 19.65
C ASN A 146 -4.90 -15.88 18.80
N SER A 147 -4.11 -15.54 17.78
CA SER A 147 -3.31 -16.54 17.04
C SER A 147 -2.13 -17.00 17.90
N PHE A 148 -1.92 -18.32 18.03
CA PHE A 148 -0.99 -18.93 18.98
C PHE A 148 0.52 -18.71 18.70
N ASP A 149 0.85 -17.95 17.66
CA ASP A 149 2.22 -17.74 17.15
C ASP A 149 2.68 -16.27 17.26
N ASN A 150 2.15 -15.50 18.22
CA ASN A 150 2.45 -14.06 18.37
C ASN A 150 3.90 -13.77 18.79
N GLU A 151 4.84 -13.82 17.84
CA GLU A 151 6.06 -13.03 17.88
C GLU A 151 5.79 -11.69 17.18
N GLY A 152 5.17 -10.73 17.88
CA GLY A 152 4.83 -9.45 17.28
C GLY A 152 4.30 -8.39 18.26
N THR A 153 4.32 -7.14 17.84
CA THR A 153 3.65 -6.03 18.56
C THR A 153 2.17 -5.98 18.16
N LEU A 154 1.34 -5.26 18.92
CA LEU A 154 -0.07 -5.02 18.54
C LEU A 154 -0.23 -4.46 17.12
N GLU A 155 0.73 -3.67 16.65
CA GLU A 155 0.73 -3.11 15.30
C GLU A 155 0.96 -4.18 14.22
N THR A 156 1.86 -5.13 14.47
CA THR A 156 2.15 -6.21 13.53
C THR A 156 1.10 -7.32 13.60
N THR A 157 0.55 -7.62 14.78
CA THR A 157 -0.51 -8.63 14.94
C THR A 157 -1.86 -8.22 14.33
N LEU A 158 -2.10 -6.92 14.17
CA LEU A 158 -3.33 -6.37 13.56
C LEU A 158 -3.10 -5.83 12.15
N ALA A 159 -1.99 -6.24 11.53
CA ALA A 159 -1.64 -5.80 10.20
C ALA A 159 -2.71 -6.19 9.18
N LYS A 160 -3.02 -5.26 8.29
CA LYS A 160 -3.96 -5.47 7.18
C LYS A 160 -3.18 -5.52 5.89
N GLY A 161 -3.59 -6.36 4.96
CA GLY A 161 -2.83 -6.50 3.72
C GLY A 161 -3.19 -7.72 2.92
N VAL A 162 -2.31 -8.03 1.98
CA VAL A 162 -2.35 -9.23 1.14
C VAL A 162 -0.94 -9.76 0.97
N SER A 163 -0.82 -11.09 0.97
CA SER A 163 0.43 -11.79 0.66
C SER A 163 0.14 -12.89 -0.35
N PHE A 164 0.85 -12.87 -1.49
CA PHE A 164 0.87 -13.96 -2.45
C PHE A 164 2.17 -14.75 -2.32
N HIS A 165 2.09 -16.07 -2.16
CA HIS A 165 3.29 -16.90 -2.25
C HIS A 165 3.88 -16.85 -3.65
N VAL A 166 5.20 -16.84 -3.70
CA VAL A 166 6.04 -16.92 -4.89
C VAL A 166 7.00 -18.08 -4.68
N ASP A 167 7.03 -19.04 -5.60
CA ASP A 167 7.95 -20.16 -5.55
C ASP A 167 9.38 -19.78 -5.97
N TYR A 168 10.29 -20.74 -5.84
CA TYR A 168 11.70 -20.58 -6.24
C TYR A 168 11.89 -20.17 -7.72
N TYR A 169 10.92 -20.44 -8.60
CA TYR A 169 10.97 -20.09 -10.01
C TYR A 169 10.33 -18.72 -10.30
N GLY A 170 9.89 -18.01 -9.27
CA GLY A 170 9.22 -16.72 -9.42
C GLY A 170 7.78 -16.86 -9.91
N ASN A 171 7.14 -18.02 -9.74
CA ASN A 171 5.72 -18.20 -10.01
C ASN A 171 4.90 -17.99 -8.76
N PHE A 172 3.73 -17.39 -8.93
CA PHE A 172 2.74 -17.44 -7.87
C PHE A 172 2.37 -18.89 -7.60
N SER A 173 2.50 -19.30 -6.34
CA SER A 173 2.17 -20.66 -5.93
C SER A 173 0.87 -20.68 -5.14
N ASN A 174 0.51 -21.87 -4.67
CA ASN A 174 -0.64 -22.04 -3.81
C ASN A 174 -0.30 -21.54 -2.41
N GLY A 175 -1.27 -20.94 -1.73
CA GLY A 175 -1.06 -20.34 -0.42
C GLY A 175 -0.94 -18.84 -0.53
N TRP A 176 -1.83 -18.18 0.20
CA TRP A 176 -2.03 -16.75 0.19
C TRP A 176 -3.09 -16.43 1.23
N ALA A 177 -3.08 -15.18 1.67
CA ALA A 177 -4.14 -14.69 2.50
C ALA A 177 -4.23 -13.19 2.39
N TYR A 178 -5.40 -12.70 2.74
CA TYR A 178 -5.59 -11.29 2.99
C TYR A 178 -6.19 -11.11 4.38
N ASN A 179 -5.87 -9.98 4.98
CA ASN A 179 -6.49 -9.55 6.22
C ASN A 179 -7.05 -8.14 6.00
N ALA A 180 -8.35 -8.07 5.73
CA ALA A 180 -9.02 -6.80 5.43
C ALA A 180 -9.20 -5.93 6.68
N THR A 181 -9.31 -6.54 7.87
CA THR A 181 -9.74 -5.86 9.09
C THR A 181 -8.67 -5.81 10.18
N GLY A 182 -7.60 -6.61 10.07
CA GLY A 182 -6.59 -6.84 11.11
C GLY A 182 -6.96 -7.98 12.05
N ASN A 183 -8.20 -8.51 11.97
CA ASN A 183 -8.72 -9.56 12.85
C ASN A 183 -9.51 -10.62 12.07
N ASN A 184 -9.40 -10.66 10.74
CA ASN A 184 -10.11 -11.61 9.91
C ASN A 184 -9.18 -12.06 8.79
N PHE A 185 -8.25 -12.93 9.16
CA PHE A 185 -7.41 -13.62 8.20
C PHE A 185 -8.28 -14.54 7.34
N THR A 186 -8.31 -14.26 6.05
CA THR A 186 -9.01 -15.10 5.08
C THR A 186 -7.95 -15.83 4.25
N PRO A 187 -7.73 -17.14 4.48
CA PRO A 187 -6.96 -17.94 3.53
C PRO A 187 -7.81 -18.05 2.27
N MET A 188 -7.23 -17.81 1.10
CA MET A 188 -8.00 -18.03 -0.11
C MET A 188 -7.93 -19.49 -0.52
N GLU A 189 -9.09 -20.08 -0.78
CA GLU A 189 -9.22 -21.53 -0.91
C GLU A 189 -8.52 -22.04 -2.17
N TYR A 190 -7.82 -23.18 -2.03
CA TYR A 190 -7.13 -23.88 -3.11
C TYR A 190 -8.06 -24.30 -4.27
N TYR A 191 -9.37 -24.42 -4.02
CA TYR A 191 -10.40 -24.70 -5.02
C TYR A 191 -11.47 -23.60 -5.12
N GLY A 192 -11.19 -22.42 -4.54
CA GLY A 192 -12.11 -21.30 -4.57
C GLY A 192 -12.14 -20.61 -5.94
N ASN A 193 -13.19 -19.83 -6.16
CA ASN A 193 -13.31 -18.93 -7.31
C ASN A 193 -12.57 -17.60 -7.11
N ASP A 194 -11.75 -17.51 -6.05
CA ASP A 194 -11.01 -16.30 -5.73
C ASP A 194 -9.80 -16.13 -6.66
N GLN A 195 -9.49 -14.87 -6.96
CA GLN A 195 -8.52 -14.53 -8.00
C GLN A 195 -7.54 -13.46 -7.52
N ARG A 196 -6.27 -13.66 -7.85
CA ARG A 196 -5.20 -12.65 -7.88
C ARG A 196 -5.50 -11.69 -9.02
N VAL A 197 -5.57 -10.41 -8.75
CA VAL A 197 -5.83 -9.42 -9.80
C VAL A 197 -4.88 -8.24 -9.68
N PHE A 198 -4.40 -7.77 -10.83
CA PHE A 198 -3.49 -6.64 -10.96
C PHE A 198 -4.04 -5.63 -11.94
N TRP A 199 -3.82 -4.35 -11.63
CA TRP A 199 -4.19 -3.24 -12.51
C TRP A 199 -3.04 -2.26 -12.64
N THR A 200 -3.00 -1.54 -13.75
CA THR A 200 -2.03 -0.48 -14.01
C THR A 200 -2.73 0.81 -14.40
N VAL A 201 -2.03 1.93 -14.20
CA VAL A 201 -2.42 3.25 -14.70
C VAL A 201 -1.16 4.06 -15.00
N SER A 202 -1.17 4.82 -16.10
CA SER A 202 -0.14 5.80 -16.43
C SER A 202 -0.77 7.18 -16.20
N ALA A 203 -0.16 8.00 -15.33
CA ALA A 203 -0.72 9.27 -14.84
C ALA A 203 -2.15 9.15 -14.27
N PRO A 204 -2.33 8.67 -13.02
CA PRO A 204 -3.65 8.64 -12.40
C PRO A 204 -4.25 10.04 -12.37
N GLN A 205 -5.58 10.15 -12.39
CA GLN A 205 -6.24 11.42 -12.09
C GLN A 205 -5.65 11.93 -10.77
N ALA A 206 -4.87 13.01 -10.86
CA ALA A 206 -4.36 13.68 -9.68
C ALA A 206 -5.56 13.97 -8.79
N VAL A 207 -5.51 13.52 -7.52
CA VAL A 207 -6.46 14.01 -6.52
C VAL A 207 -6.37 15.53 -6.60
N PRO A 208 -7.45 16.26 -6.93
CA PRO A 208 -7.43 17.70 -6.86
C PRO A 208 -6.99 18.04 -5.45
N GLU A 209 -5.78 18.60 -5.30
CA GLU A 209 -5.29 18.97 -3.99
C GLU A 209 -6.38 19.81 -3.35
N PRO A 210 -6.85 19.49 -2.13
CA PRO A 210 -7.82 20.32 -1.43
C PRO A 210 -7.09 21.62 -1.11
N SER A 211 -7.14 22.54 -2.07
CA SER A 211 -6.39 23.80 -2.16
C SER A 211 -5.56 24.05 -0.90
N ALA A 212 -4.37 23.45 -0.82
CA ALA A 212 -3.47 23.69 0.30
C ALA A 212 -3.19 25.20 0.42
N LEU A 213 -3.27 25.91 -0.71
CA LEU A 213 -3.34 27.37 -0.82
C LEU A 213 -4.54 28.01 -0.11
N ALA A 214 -5.73 27.40 -0.15
CA ALA A 214 -6.90 27.88 0.60
C ALA A 214 -6.75 27.66 2.11
N LEU A 215 -6.19 26.53 2.54
CA LEU A 215 -5.86 26.27 3.95
C LEU A 215 -4.77 27.22 4.46
N ILE A 216 -3.68 27.41 3.70
CA ILE A 216 -2.62 28.39 3.99
C ILE A 216 -3.21 29.81 3.99
N GLY A 217 -4.09 30.14 3.05
CA GLY A 217 -4.79 31.42 2.99
C GLY A 217 -5.69 31.66 4.21
N LEU A 218 -6.41 30.64 4.69
CA LEU A 218 -7.22 30.71 5.91
C LEU A 218 -6.36 30.92 7.16
N VAL A 219 -5.25 30.20 7.28
CA VAL A 219 -4.31 30.37 8.40
C VAL A 219 -3.70 31.77 8.39
N LEU A 220 -3.19 32.23 7.25
CA LEU A 220 -2.62 33.57 7.11
C LEU A 220 -3.68 34.67 7.33
N GLY A 221 -4.90 34.49 6.82
CA GLY A 221 -6.03 35.39 7.04
C GLY A 221 -6.43 35.49 8.52
N GLY A 222 -6.47 34.36 9.23
CA GLY A 222 -6.73 34.31 10.67
C GLY A 222 -5.64 35.01 11.50
N VAL A 223 -4.36 34.84 11.14
CA VAL A 223 -3.23 35.54 11.78
C VAL A 223 -3.30 37.05 11.53
N TYR A 224 -3.70 37.49 10.33
CA TYR A 224 -3.86 38.91 10.02
C TYR A 224 -5.02 39.55 10.80
N LEU A 225 -6.17 38.89 10.87
CA LEU A 225 -7.35 39.40 11.59
C LEU A 225 -7.14 39.44 13.10
N SER A 226 -6.45 38.46 13.67
CA SER A 226 -6.13 38.45 15.11
C SER A 226 -5.20 39.59 15.51
N ARG A 227 -4.23 39.97 14.65
CA ARG A 227 -3.36 41.13 14.89
C ARG A 227 -4.09 42.47 14.86
N ARG A 228 -5.17 42.60 14.08
CA ARG A 228 -5.98 43.84 14.02
C ARG A 228 -6.89 44.07 15.24
N ARG A 229 -7.16 43.05 16.05
CA ARG A 229 -7.96 43.19 17.29
C ARG A 229 -7.11 43.49 18.53
N ALA A 230 -5.79 43.35 18.45
CA ALA A 230 -4.88 43.54 19.57
C ALA A 230 -4.15 44.90 19.55
N ALA A 231 -4.48 45.77 18.60
CA ALA A 231 -4.04 47.17 18.49
C ALA A 231 -5.27 48.07 18.58
#